data_AF-A0A1V5HLP9-F1
#
_entry.id   AF-A0A1V5HLP9-F1
#
_cell.length_a   1.000
_cell.length_b   1.000
_cell.length_c   1.000
_cell.angle_alpha   90.00
_cell.angle_beta   90.00
_cell.angle_gamma   90.00
#
_symmetry.space_group_name_H-M   'P 1'
#
loop_
_entity.id
_entity.type
_entity.pdbx_description
1 polymer ?
#
loop_
_entity_poly.entity_id
_entity_poly.type
_entity_poly.pdbx_seq_one_letter_code
_entity_poly.pdbx_strand_id
1 'polypeptide(L)'
;MPVLFIPVKVYGKKVTSLIKTVTENNAKISQVRSDIIKGIDYVKTMRLENKKIYEVEKMNKNIVNIWGKVTVLDSLTGIWSSGFSSLLFTGLSFGIGAFMIISDSLHYTMTIGLLVSILGFTSKFYGNINSIMSTNLNLKKKKVDCK
;
A
#
# COMPACT_ATOMS: atom_id res chain seq x y z
N MET A 1 14.40 -6.06 11.75
CA MET A 1 13.20 -5.87 12.61
C MET A 1 12.63 -4.44 12.62
N PRO A 2 13.39 -3.33 12.49
CA PRO A 2 12.79 -2.00 12.20
C PRO A 2 12.46 -1.81 10.70
N VAL A 3 13.24 -2.45 9.83
CA VAL A 3 13.18 -2.31 8.36
C VAL A 3 11.86 -2.81 7.76
N LEU A 4 11.13 -3.72 8.42
CA LEU A 4 9.78 -4.12 7.96
C LEU A 4 8.75 -3.00 8.13
N PHE A 5 8.84 -2.24 9.22
CA PHE A 5 7.84 -1.26 9.63
C PHE A 5 8.02 0.09 8.93
N ILE A 6 9.26 0.43 8.58
CA ILE A 6 9.63 1.70 7.93
C ILE A 6 8.88 1.90 6.61
N PRO A 7 8.95 0.99 5.61
CA PRO A 7 8.29 1.22 4.33
C PRO A 7 6.78 1.30 4.51
N VAL A 8 6.17 0.40 5.29
CA VAL A 8 4.70 0.40 5.48
C VAL A 8 4.21 1.70 6.14
N LYS A 9 4.94 2.25 7.11
CA LYS A 9 4.56 3.50 7.79
C LYS A 9 4.75 4.73 6.90
N VAL A 10 5.81 4.74 6.09
CA VAL A 10 6.13 5.83 5.15
C VAL A 10 5.13 5.83 3.98
N TYR A 11 4.91 4.69 3.34
CA TYR A 11 3.95 4.55 2.26
C TYR A 11 2.52 4.76 2.75
N GLY A 12 2.17 4.27 3.94
CA GLY A 12 0.85 4.46 4.54
C GLY A 12 0.47 5.94 4.69
N LYS A 13 1.37 6.80 5.19
CA LYS A 13 1.10 8.25 5.30
C LYS A 13 0.85 8.90 3.93
N LYS A 14 1.64 8.53 2.92
CA LYS A 14 1.52 9.06 1.55
C LYS A 14 0.21 8.63 0.89
N VAL A 15 -0.16 7.36 1.08
CA VAL A 15 -1.43 6.78 0.61
C VAL A 15 -2.63 7.50 1.26
N THR A 16 -2.61 7.71 2.58
CA THR A 16 -3.70 8.43 3.27
C THR A 16 -3.86 9.86 2.76
N SER A 17 -2.77 10.57 2.49
CA SER A 17 -2.83 11.92 1.91
C SER A 17 -3.47 11.92 0.52
N LEU A 18 -3.11 10.96 -0.33
CA LEU A 18 -3.66 10.85 -1.69
C LEU A 18 -5.14 10.45 -1.68
N ILE A 19 -5.54 9.54 -0.78
CA ILE A 19 -6.95 9.17 -0.58
C ILE A 19 -7.77 10.41 -0.19
N LYS A 20 -7.27 11.22 0.75
CA LYS A 20 -7.94 12.47 1.16
C LYS A 20 -8.17 13.39 -0.04
N THR A 21 -7.15 13.59 -0.88
CA THR A 21 -7.24 14.39 -2.11
C THR A 21 -8.24 13.81 -3.10
N VAL A 22 -8.34 12.48 -3.25
CA VAL A 22 -9.35 11.84 -4.09
C VAL A 22 -10.75 12.10 -3.55
N THR A 23 -10.99 11.92 -2.25
CA THR A 23 -12.31 12.15 -1.64
C THR A 23 -12.73 13.61 -1.77
N GLU A 24 -11.83 14.56 -1.51
CA GLU A 24 -12.09 16.00 -1.69
C GLU A 24 -12.41 16.35 -3.15
N ASN A 25 -11.67 15.80 -4.12
CA ASN A 25 -11.94 16.02 -5.54
C ASN A 25 -13.23 15.33 -6.00
N ASN A 26 -13.59 14.18 -5.42
CA ASN A 26 -14.84 13.49 -5.70
C ASN A 26 -16.06 14.22 -5.11
N ALA A 27 -15.89 14.92 -3.99
CA ALA A 27 -16.90 15.83 -3.46
C ALA A 27 -17.09 17.02 -4.42
N LYS A 28 -15.99 17.64 -4.88
CA LYS A 28 -16.03 18.75 -5.85
C LYS A 28 -16.71 18.38 -7.17
N ILE A 29 -16.38 17.22 -7.76
CA ILE A 29 -17.02 16.79 -9.02
C ILE A 29 -18.52 16.52 -8.83
N SER A 30 -18.92 15.99 -7.66
CA SER A 30 -20.33 15.79 -7.32
C SER A 30 -21.07 17.11 -7.16
N GLN A 31 -20.42 18.11 -6.55
CA GLN A 31 -20.96 19.47 -6.45
C GLN A 31 -21.16 20.10 -7.83
N VAL A 32 -20.13 20.08 -8.69
CA VAL A 32 -20.22 20.61 -10.06
C VAL A 32 -21.33 19.91 -10.86
N ARG A 33 -21.48 18.59 -10.69
CA ARG A 33 -22.59 17.84 -11.31
C ARG A 33 -23.96 18.30 -10.80
N SER A 34 -24.09 18.55 -9.49
CA SER A 34 -25.33 19.07 -8.90
C SER A 34 -25.67 20.46 -9.45
N ASP A 35 -24.68 21.34 -9.59
CA ASP A 35 -24.88 22.69 -10.12
C ASP A 35 -25.29 22.67 -11.60
N ILE A 36 -24.70 21.76 -12.41
CA ILE A 36 -25.11 21.54 -13.80
C ILE A 36 -26.57 21.06 -13.88
N ILE A 37 -26.99 20.15 -12.99
CA ILE A 37 -28.36 19.63 -12.97
C ILE A 37 -29.35 20.73 -12.57
N LYS A 38 -29.02 21.55 -11.56
CA LYS A 38 -29.86 22.68 -11.14
C LYS A 38 -30.00 23.74 -12.23
N GLY A 39 -28.95 23.96 -13.02
CA GLY A 39 -28.92 24.92 -14.13
C GLY A 39 -29.17 24.29 -15.52
N ILE A 40 -29.82 23.13 -15.61
CA ILE A 40 -29.89 22.35 -16.85
C ILE A 40 -30.58 23.11 -18.00
N ASP A 41 -31.60 23.91 -17.69
CA ASP A 41 -32.31 24.72 -18.70
C ASP A 41 -31.36 25.71 -19.37
N TYR A 42 -30.55 26.42 -18.58
CA TYR A 42 -29.53 27.33 -19.09
C TYR A 42 -28.48 26.60 -19.95
N VAL A 43 -28.04 25.42 -19.52
CA VAL A 43 -27.08 24.61 -20.27
C VAL A 43 -27.65 24.20 -21.63
N LYS A 44 -28.92 23.82 -21.70
CA LYS A 44 -29.60 23.45 -22.95
C LYS A 44 -29.87 24.66 -23.83
N THR A 45 -30.36 25.77 -23.28
CA THR A 45 -30.61 27.02 -24.02
C THR A 45 -29.34 27.55 -24.66
N MET A 46 -28.20 27.47 -23.96
CA MET A 46 -26.89 27.90 -24.46
C MET A 46 -26.13 26.80 -25.22
N ARG A 47 -26.69 25.59 -25.36
CA ARG A 47 -26.08 24.43 -26.03
C ARG A 47 -24.67 24.10 -25.50
N LEU A 48 -24.51 24.15 -24.17
CA LEU A 48 -23.24 23.96 -23.46
C LEU A 48 -23.01 22.51 -23.00
N GLU A 49 -23.81 21.54 -23.43
CA GLU A 49 -23.74 20.16 -22.92
C GLU A 49 -22.33 19.57 -23.10
N ASN A 50 -21.79 19.65 -24.32
CA ASN A 50 -20.47 19.10 -24.64
C ASN A 50 -19.35 19.75 -23.80
N LYS A 51 -19.45 21.06 -23.56
CA LYS A 51 -18.46 21.79 -22.75
C LYS A 51 -18.51 21.33 -21.29
N LYS A 52 -19.71 21.15 -20.74
CA LYS A 52 -19.92 20.71 -19.36
C LYS A 52 -19.58 19.24 -19.15
N ILE A 53 -19.86 18.38 -20.13
CA ILE A 53 -19.44 16.98 -20.13
C ILE A 53 -17.90 16.90 -20.12
N TYR A 54 -17.23 17.66 -21.00
CA TYR A 54 -15.77 17.69 -21.05
C TYR A 54 -15.14 18.19 -19.74
N GLU A 55 -15.73 19.20 -19.10
CA GLU A 55 -15.28 19.73 -17.80
C GLU A 55 -15.31 18.65 -16.71
N VAL A 56 -16.43 17.91 -16.61
CA VAL A 56 -16.58 16.79 -15.68
C VAL A 56 -15.63 15.64 -16.02
N GLU A 57 -15.48 15.30 -17.30
CA GLU A 57 -14.59 14.22 -17.74
C GLU A 57 -13.12 14.52 -17.42
N LYS A 58 -12.68 15.77 -17.63
CA LYS A 58 -11.32 16.22 -17.29
C LYS A 58 -11.07 16.11 -15.79
N MET A 59 -12.02 16.51 -14.96
CA MET A 59 -11.92 16.35 -13.51
C MET A 59 -11.88 14.87 -13.10
N ASN A 60 -12.70 14.03 -13.72
CA ASN A 60 -12.73 12.60 -13.44
C ASN A 60 -11.41 11.89 -13.82
N LYS A 61 -10.82 12.23 -14.97
CA LYS A 61 -9.50 11.71 -15.39
C LYS A 61 -8.41 12.01 -14.36
N ASN A 62 -8.41 13.21 -13.77
CA ASN A 62 -7.45 13.57 -12.72
C ASN A 62 -7.66 12.72 -11.45
N ILE A 63 -8.91 12.48 -11.05
CA ILE A 63 -9.25 11.64 -9.89
C ILE A 63 -8.78 10.20 -10.13
N VAL A 64 -9.10 9.62 -11.29
CA VAL A 64 -8.73 8.25 -11.66
C VAL A 64 -7.21 8.07 -11.68
N ASN A 65 -6.45 9.06 -12.18
CA ASN A 65 -4.98 8.99 -12.19
C ASN A 65 -4.40 8.98 -10.77
N ILE A 66 -4.92 9.82 -9.87
CA ILE A 66 -4.50 9.83 -8.46
C ILE A 66 -4.87 8.51 -7.77
N TRP A 67 -6.08 8.01 -8.02
CA TRP A 67 -6.54 6.75 -7.46
C TRP A 67 -5.75 5.55 -7.98
N GLY A 68 -5.37 5.55 -9.26
CA GLY A 68 -4.46 4.54 -9.83
C GLY A 68 -3.12 4.50 -9.10
N LYS A 69 -2.53 5.67 -8.78
CA LYS A 69 -1.31 5.74 -7.96
C LYS A 69 -1.51 5.19 -6.55
N VAL A 70 -2.67 5.45 -5.94
CA VAL A 70 -3.04 4.89 -4.62
C VAL A 70 -3.15 3.38 -4.68
N THR A 71 -3.82 2.82 -5.69
CA THR A 71 -3.99 1.38 -5.85
C THR A 71 -2.66 0.65 -6.05
N VAL A 72 -1.75 1.22 -6.83
CA VAL A 72 -0.39 0.67 -7.00
C VAL A 72 0.35 0.64 -5.66
N LEU A 73 0.30 1.74 -4.90
CA LEU A 73 0.93 1.80 -3.58
C LEU A 73 0.29 0.83 -2.57
N ASP A 74 -1.03 0.72 -2.53
CA ASP A 74 -1.72 -0.23 -1.64
C ASP A 74 -1.39 -1.68 -2.01
N SER A 75 -1.33 -1.99 -3.31
CA SER A 75 -0.93 -3.30 -3.83
C SER A 75 0.51 -3.65 -3.45
N LEU A 76 1.45 -2.71 -3.60
CA LEU A 76 2.84 -2.87 -3.17
C LEU A 76 2.95 -3.09 -1.66
N THR A 77 2.16 -2.36 -0.87
CA THR A 77 2.13 -2.52 0.59
C THR A 77 1.56 -3.89 0.96
N GLY A 78 0.54 -4.36 0.24
CA GLY A 78 -0.03 -5.69 0.32
C GLY A 78 1.00 -6.77 0.06
N ILE A 79 1.74 -6.70 -1.06
CA ILE A 79 2.82 -7.63 -1.42
C ILE A 79 3.94 -7.63 -0.37
N TRP A 80 4.33 -6.45 0.11
CA TRP A 80 5.35 -6.33 1.16
C TRP A 80 4.91 -7.03 2.45
N SER A 81 3.64 -6.88 2.81
CA SER A 81 3.03 -7.50 4.00
C SER A 81 2.65 -8.98 3.81
N SER A 82 2.42 -9.48 2.60
CA SER A 82 1.93 -10.85 2.41
C SER A 82 2.99 -11.93 2.56
N GLY A 83 4.26 -11.54 2.74
CA GLY A 83 5.36 -12.48 3.00
C GLY A 83 6.62 -12.22 2.21
N PHE A 84 6.62 -11.27 1.27
CA PHE A 84 7.83 -10.89 0.52
C PHE A 84 8.98 -10.49 1.45
N SER A 85 8.69 -9.73 2.50
CA SER A 85 9.70 -9.37 3.49
C SER A 85 10.23 -10.60 4.24
N SER A 86 9.35 -11.51 4.64
CA SER A 86 9.75 -12.78 5.29
C SER A 86 10.65 -13.63 4.39
N LEU A 87 10.30 -13.75 3.10
CA LEU A 87 11.10 -14.47 2.09
C LEU A 87 12.49 -13.85 1.92
N LEU A 88 12.58 -12.52 1.78
CA LEU A 88 13.86 -11.82 1.68
C LEU A 88 14.74 -12.05 2.91
N PHE A 89 14.18 -11.92 4.12
CA PHE A 89 14.95 -12.12 5.35
C PHE A 89 15.36 -13.57 5.55
N THR A 90 14.50 -14.53 5.19
CA THR A 90 14.82 -15.96 5.27
C THR A 90 15.91 -16.32 4.27
N GLY A 91 15.82 -15.83 3.02
CA GLY A 91 16.85 -16.03 2.00
C GLY A 91 18.20 -15.39 2.35
N LEU A 92 18.19 -14.16 2.89
CA LEU A 92 19.42 -13.51 3.38
C LEU A 92 20.04 -14.28 4.56
N SER A 93 19.22 -14.72 5.52
CA SER A 93 19.70 -15.48 6.68
C SER A 93 20.29 -16.83 6.25
N PHE A 94 19.67 -17.49 5.27
CA PHE A 94 20.21 -18.69 4.65
C PHE A 94 21.53 -18.42 3.93
N GLY A 95 21.61 -17.37 3.10
CA GLY A 95 22.82 -17.03 2.36
C GLY A 95 24.01 -16.71 3.26
N ILE A 96 23.78 -15.91 4.32
CA ILE A 96 24.80 -15.61 5.33
C ILE A 96 25.22 -16.89 6.06
N GLY A 97 24.26 -17.69 6.51
CA GLY A 97 24.55 -18.94 7.21
C GLY A 97 25.30 -19.96 6.35
N ALA A 98 24.94 -20.09 5.07
CA ALA A 98 25.64 -20.96 4.12
C ALA A 98 27.06 -20.45 3.84
N PHE A 99 27.25 -19.14 3.69
CA PHE A 99 28.57 -18.55 3.53
C PHE A 99 29.47 -18.77 4.75
N MET A 100 28.92 -18.68 5.97
CA MET A 100 29.65 -18.96 7.21
C MET A 100 30.05 -20.42 7.36
N ILE A 101 29.25 -21.37 6.85
CA ILE A 101 29.61 -22.80 6.80
C ILE A 101 30.76 -23.05 5.82
N ILE A 102 30.70 -22.44 4.63
CA ILE A 102 31.68 -22.69 3.57
C ILE A 102 33.02 -22.02 3.86
N SER A 103 33.00 -20.83 4.48
CA SER A 103 34.21 -20.01 4.60
C SER A 103 35.12 -20.42 5.77
N ASP A 104 34.71 -21.36 6.63
CA ASP A 104 35.46 -21.92 7.78
C ASP A 104 36.18 -20.89 8.69
N SER A 105 35.83 -19.61 8.57
CA SER A 105 36.68 -18.47 8.97
C SER A 105 36.33 -17.90 10.34
N LEU A 106 35.30 -18.39 11.02
CA LEU A 106 34.92 -17.92 12.34
C LEU A 106 34.98 -19.10 13.31
N HIS A 107 35.64 -18.93 14.45
CA HIS A 107 35.91 -19.89 15.53
C HIS A 107 34.71 -20.69 16.12
N TYR A 108 33.52 -20.59 15.52
CA TYR A 108 32.32 -21.36 15.84
C TYR A 108 31.97 -22.25 14.63
N THR A 109 32.07 -23.56 14.80
CA THR A 109 31.63 -24.56 13.81
C THR A 109 30.10 -24.51 13.67
N MET A 110 29.62 -23.57 12.87
CA MET A 110 28.21 -23.43 12.55
C MET A 110 27.76 -24.70 11.83
N THR A 111 27.01 -25.56 12.52
CA THR A 111 26.55 -26.84 11.96
C THR A 111 25.24 -26.63 11.19
N ILE A 112 25.00 -27.45 10.16
CA ILE A 112 23.77 -27.42 9.35
C ILE A 112 22.50 -27.45 10.23
N GLY A 113 22.51 -28.21 11.34
CA GLY A 113 21.38 -28.28 12.28
C GLY A 113 21.08 -26.96 13.02
N LEU A 114 22.10 -26.16 13.33
CA LEU A 114 21.93 -24.82 13.91
C LEU A 114 21.30 -23.86 12.90
N LEU A 115 21.73 -23.95 11.63
CA LEU A 115 21.16 -23.15 10.55
C LEU A 115 19.67 -23.46 10.32
N VAL A 116 19.29 -24.74 10.28
CA VAL A 116 17.89 -25.16 10.15
C VAL A 116 17.05 -24.68 11.34
N SER A 117 17.61 -24.74 12.55
CA SER A 117 16.93 -24.26 13.76
C SER A 117 16.69 -22.74 13.71
N ILE A 118 17.69 -21.95 13.32
CA ILE A 118 17.59 -20.50 13.18
C ILE A 118 16.53 -20.12 12.13
N LEU A 119 16.49 -20.81 10.99
CA LEU A 119 15.48 -20.58 9.96
C LEU A 119 14.07 -20.93 10.45
N GLY A 120 13.92 -22.04 11.18
CA GLY A 120 12.65 -22.47 11.76
C GLY A 120 12.09 -21.46 12.78
N PHE A 121 12.94 -20.95 13.68
CA PHE A 121 12.56 -19.91 14.63
C PHE A 121 12.24 -18.58 13.94
N THR A 122 13.04 -18.20 12.94
CA THR A 122 12.84 -16.97 12.17
C THR A 122 11.49 -16.98 11.45
N SER A 123 11.13 -18.08 10.79
CA SER A 123 9.84 -18.21 10.09
C SER A 123 8.64 -18.10 11.04
N LYS A 124 8.67 -18.80 12.19
CA LYS A 124 7.61 -18.72 13.21
C LYS A 124 7.49 -17.31 13.81
N PHE A 125 8.61 -16.66 14.08
CA PHE A 125 8.64 -15.30 14.61
C PHE A 125 8.06 -14.28 13.60
N TYR A 126 8.43 -14.39 12.32
CA TYR A 126 7.89 -13.54 11.27
C TYR A 126 6.40 -13.74 11.03
N GLY A 127 5.91 -14.98 11.08
CA GLY A 127 4.47 -15.28 10.97
C GLY A 127 3.64 -14.53 12.01
N ASN A 128 4.10 -14.52 13.26
CA ASN A 128 3.41 -13.82 14.36
C ASN A 128 3.44 -12.29 14.19
N ILE A 129 4.57 -11.72 13.77
CA ILE A 129 4.68 -10.28 13.50
C ILE A 129 3.76 -9.87 12.35
N ASN A 130 3.70 -10.68 11.30
CA ASN A 130 2.88 -10.38 10.15
C ASN A 130 1.37 -10.41 10.48
N SER A 131 0.96 -11.35 11.34
CA SER A 131 -0.40 -11.39 11.87
C SER A 131 -0.75 -10.08 12.60
N ILE A 132 0.10 -9.63 13.52
CA ILE A 132 -0.08 -8.36 14.25
C ILE A 132 -0.14 -7.15 13.28
N MET A 133 0.70 -7.15 12.24
CA MET A 133 0.77 -6.06 11.28
C MET A 133 -0.49 -5.97 10.40
N SER A 134 -0.93 -7.11 9.87
CA SER A 134 -2.14 -7.20 9.05
C SER A 134 -3.40 -6.82 9.85
N THR A 135 -3.49 -7.20 11.12
CA THR A 135 -4.56 -6.74 12.03
C THR A 135 -4.54 -5.21 12.20
N ASN A 136 -3.37 -4.61 12.45
CA ASN A 136 -3.25 -3.16 12.62
C ASN A 136 -3.59 -2.37 11.34
N LEU A 137 -3.21 -2.88 10.17
CA LEU A 137 -3.56 -2.28 8.88
C LEU A 137 -5.07 -2.35 8.63
N ASN A 138 -5.69 -3.51 8.89
CA ASN A 138 -7.14 -3.68 8.74
C ASN A 138 -7.93 -2.77 9.70
N LEU A 139 -7.48 -2.60 10.94
CA LEU A 139 -8.10 -1.67 11.89
C LEU A 139 -7.98 -0.20 11.45
N LYS A 140 -6.86 0.19 10.84
CA LYS A 140 -6.69 1.54 10.28
C LYS A 140 -7.57 1.78 9.06
N LYS A 141 -7.67 0.81 8.15
CA LYS A 141 -8.58 0.90 6.99
C LYS A 141 -10.03 1.05 7.45
N LYS A 142 -10.50 0.22 8.40
CA LYS A 142 -11.86 0.33 9.00
C LYS A 142 -12.17 1.70 9.61
N LYS A 143 -11.19 2.34 10.27
CA LYS A 143 -11.38 3.66 10.87
C LYS A 143 -11.45 4.80 9.85
N VAL A 144 -10.89 4.62 8.66
CA VAL A 144 -10.97 5.60 7.57
C VAL A 144 -12.30 5.46 6.81
N ASP A 145 -12.82 4.24 6.63
CA ASP A 145 -14.12 4.01 5.97
C ASP A 145 -15.34 4.42 6.84
N CYS A 146 -15.19 4.47 8.17
CA CYS A 146 -16.25 4.90 9.08
C CYS A 146 -16.32 6.42 9.33
N LYS A 147 -15.57 7.23 8.56
CA LYS A 147 -15.51 8.69 8.71
C LYS A 147 -15.84 9.39 7.40
#